data_AF-A0A0Q9EJW4-F1
#
_entry.id   AF-A0A0Q9EJW4-F1
#
_cell.length_a   1.000
_cell.length_b   1.000
_cell.length_c   1.000
_cell.angle_alpha   90.00
_cell.angle_beta   90.00
_cell.angle_gamma   90.00
#
_symmetry.space_group_name_H-M   'P 1'
#
loop_
_entity.id
_entity.type
_entity.pdbx_description
1 polymer ?
#
loop_
_entity_poly.entity_id
_entity_poly.type
_entity_poly.pdbx_seq_one_letter_code
_entity_poly.pdbx_strand_id
1 'polypeptide(L)'
;MAAVLAVAALAVWWRGHRMDAVPVARMSVPAPTAQPVAADEVGGAGDPAAELVRARRPGAVRRGVLPSRSFDLLRGRAVDVVAALQPRAEAGDNEAALYLFIKIEECRYQLYHGGGNDNRPPPSADDSLEAQLIARTPPECHGLTQEQYQNNVRWLEQAADAGVVMAQLSYAGNAEAVVGNSSQMLANPEKVIAYRRKAMQYLRQAAASGSLSALMSLSDAYHYGVLAPRDPIRAYAYYYAKDMASPSAYGRQYLDTYADQLEPAQLATAIQQGKGIYDACCKP
;
A
#
# COMPACT_ATOMS: atom_id res chain seq x y z
N MET A 1 -24.65 -46.81 42.16
CA MET A 1 -23.72 -45.77 41.66
C MET A 1 -22.92 -46.37 40.52
N ALA A 2 -22.63 -45.58 39.48
CA ALA A 2 -21.90 -45.90 38.25
C ALA A 2 -22.74 -46.55 37.12
N ALA A 3 -23.39 -45.70 36.32
CA ALA A 3 -23.79 -46.01 34.95
C ALA A 3 -22.67 -45.52 34.02
N VAL A 4 -22.09 -46.46 33.28
CA VAL A 4 -21.07 -46.23 32.25
C VAL A 4 -21.79 -45.86 30.95
N LEU A 5 -21.56 -44.65 30.43
CA LEU A 5 -21.95 -44.27 29.08
C LEU A 5 -20.69 -44.11 28.23
N ALA A 6 -20.53 -45.04 27.28
CA ALA A 6 -19.48 -45.02 26.28
C ALA A 6 -19.87 -44.03 25.17
N VAL A 7 -19.00 -43.07 24.88
CA VAL A 7 -19.10 -42.16 23.74
C VAL A 7 -18.36 -42.78 22.57
N ALA A 8 -19.08 -43.12 21.50
CA ALA A 8 -18.52 -43.62 20.25
C ALA A 8 -17.96 -42.45 19.42
N ALA A 9 -16.67 -42.48 19.12
CA ALA A 9 -16.01 -41.54 18.21
C ALA A 9 -16.24 -41.96 16.76
N LEU A 10 -16.85 -41.09 15.95
CA LEU A 10 -16.95 -41.25 14.50
C LEU A 10 -15.68 -40.71 13.84
N ALA A 11 -14.82 -41.62 13.37
CA ALA A 11 -13.70 -41.29 12.51
C ALA A 11 -14.21 -41.08 11.07
N VAL A 12 -14.20 -39.83 10.59
CA VAL A 12 -14.47 -39.52 9.18
C VAL A 12 -13.17 -39.67 8.39
N TRP A 13 -13.21 -40.60 7.44
CA TRP A 13 -12.09 -41.00 6.59
C TRP A 13 -11.98 -40.05 5.39
N TRP A 14 -10.91 -39.25 5.34
CA TRP A 14 -10.58 -38.41 4.18
C TRP A 14 -9.90 -39.25 3.10
N ARG A 15 -10.61 -39.55 2.01
CA ARG A 15 -10.01 -40.08 0.77
C ARG A 15 -9.35 -38.94 0.00
N GLY A 16 -8.02 -38.98 -0.07
CA GLY A 16 -7.25 -38.09 -0.93
C GLY A 16 -7.49 -38.41 -2.41
N HIS A 17 -8.11 -37.47 -3.12
CA HIS A 17 -8.06 -37.46 -4.58
C HIS A 17 -6.73 -36.85 -5.03
N ARG A 18 -5.82 -37.69 -5.54
CA ARG A 18 -4.68 -37.26 -6.35
C ARG A 18 -5.24 -36.71 -7.66
N MET A 19 -5.04 -35.42 -7.91
CA MET A 19 -5.22 -34.81 -9.23
C MET A 19 -3.92 -35.06 -10.00
N ASP A 20 -4.00 -35.87 -11.06
CA ASP A 20 -2.88 -36.07 -11.98
C ASP A 20 -2.57 -34.77 -12.72
N ALA A 21 -1.30 -34.38 -12.73
CA ALA A 21 -0.82 -33.18 -13.40
C ALA A 21 -0.94 -33.34 -14.92
N VAL A 22 -1.70 -32.45 -15.56
CA VAL A 22 -1.75 -32.31 -17.02
C VAL A 22 -0.42 -31.71 -17.50
N PRO A 23 0.28 -32.32 -18.47
CA PRO A 23 1.54 -31.77 -18.97
C PRO A 23 1.27 -30.48 -19.77
N VAL A 24 1.84 -29.36 -19.30
CA VAL A 24 1.84 -28.08 -20.02
C VAL A 24 2.87 -28.15 -21.15
N ALA A 25 2.40 -28.09 -22.39
CA ALA A 25 3.25 -27.94 -23.56
C ALA A 25 4.01 -26.60 -23.50
N ARG A 26 5.34 -26.65 -23.57
CA ARG A 26 6.20 -25.47 -23.62
C ARG A 26 5.99 -24.75 -24.96
N MET A 27 5.30 -23.62 -24.94
CA MET A 27 5.34 -22.64 -26.03
C MET A 27 6.65 -21.85 -25.91
N SER A 28 7.52 -21.98 -26.90
CA SER A 28 8.74 -21.18 -27.05
C SER A 28 8.38 -19.79 -27.57
N VAL A 29 8.60 -18.77 -26.74
CA VAL A 29 8.52 -17.35 -27.13
C VAL A 29 9.88 -16.94 -27.72
N PRO A 30 9.95 -16.36 -28.93
CA PRO A 30 11.22 -15.86 -29.47
C PRO A 30 11.69 -14.62 -28.70
N ALA A 31 12.98 -14.57 -28.40
CA ALA A 31 13.61 -13.46 -27.68
C ALA A 31 13.55 -12.16 -28.51
N PRO A 32 13.28 -10.99 -27.89
CA PRO A 32 13.37 -9.71 -28.57
C PRO A 32 14.83 -9.36 -28.88
N THR A 33 15.08 -8.95 -30.12
CA THR A 33 16.37 -8.45 -30.58
C THR A 33 16.66 -7.08 -29.96
N ALA A 34 17.68 -7.01 -29.09
CA ALA A 34 18.18 -5.77 -28.55
C ALA A 34 19.04 -5.05 -29.61
N GLN A 35 18.65 -3.83 -29.98
CA GLN A 35 19.53 -2.90 -30.70
C GLN A 35 20.34 -2.09 -29.67
N PRO A 36 21.63 -1.80 -29.92
CA PRO A 36 22.48 -1.09 -28.97
C PRO A 36 22.14 0.40 -28.97
N VAL A 37 21.85 0.95 -27.79
CA VAL A 37 21.73 2.40 -27.57
C VAL A 37 23.11 2.92 -27.17
N ALA A 38 23.55 3.98 -27.86
CA ALA A 38 24.85 4.61 -27.66
C ALA A 38 25.03 5.12 -26.22
N ALA A 39 26.24 4.93 -25.69
CA ALA A 39 26.66 5.43 -24.39
C ALA A 39 26.95 6.93 -24.50
N ASP A 40 26.15 7.75 -23.83
CA ASP A 40 26.55 9.12 -23.50
C ASP A 40 27.22 9.15 -22.13
N GLU A 41 28.31 9.91 -22.07
CA GLU A 41 29.33 9.95 -21.04
C GLU A 41 28.80 10.38 -19.66
N VAL A 42 29.14 9.61 -18.62
CA VAL A 42 28.88 9.92 -17.22
C VAL A 42 29.93 10.91 -16.72
N GLY A 43 29.58 12.20 -16.74
CA GLY A 43 30.36 13.26 -16.11
C GLY A 43 30.00 13.47 -14.64
N GLY A 44 30.90 13.08 -13.73
CA GLY A 44 31.11 13.68 -12.39
C GLY A 44 30.01 13.54 -11.33
N ALA A 45 30.25 12.69 -10.33
CA ALA A 45 29.47 12.63 -9.10
C ALA A 45 29.60 13.95 -8.30
N GLY A 46 28.58 14.81 -8.40
CA GLY A 46 28.38 15.93 -7.50
C GLY A 46 27.69 15.49 -6.21
N ASP A 47 28.00 16.15 -5.10
CA ASP A 47 27.31 15.97 -3.81
C ASP A 47 25.80 16.24 -3.96
N PRO A 48 24.92 15.23 -3.79
CA PRO A 48 23.48 15.39 -3.97
C PRO A 48 22.87 16.38 -2.97
N ALA A 49 23.47 16.52 -1.78
CA ALA A 49 23.03 17.47 -0.77
C ALA A 49 23.29 18.92 -1.22
N ALA A 50 24.42 19.15 -1.89
CA ALA A 50 24.77 20.46 -2.43
C ALA A 50 23.91 20.87 -3.63
N GLU A 51 23.42 19.90 -4.41
CA GLU A 51 22.56 20.14 -5.58
C GLU A 51 21.13 20.53 -5.17
N LEU A 52 20.62 19.96 -4.08
CA LEU A 52 19.33 20.30 -3.47
C LEU A 52 19.27 21.74 -2.94
N VAL A 53 20.38 22.25 -2.39
CA VAL A 53 20.49 23.63 -1.90
C VAL A 53 20.50 24.63 -3.07
N ARG A 54 21.09 24.27 -4.21
CA ARG A 54 21.24 25.16 -5.37
C ARG A 54 19.95 25.33 -6.17
N ALA A 55 19.08 24.32 -6.19
CA ALA A 55 17.83 24.30 -6.95
C ALA A 55 16.69 25.17 -6.39
N ARG A 56 16.85 25.78 -5.21
CA ARG A 56 15.81 26.57 -4.50
C ARG A 56 16.07 28.08 -4.42
N ARG A 57 16.90 28.65 -5.31
CA ARG A 57 16.96 30.12 -5.42
C ARG A 57 15.56 30.68 -5.74
N PRO A 58 15.03 31.62 -4.96
CA PRO A 58 13.68 32.16 -5.18
C PRO A 58 13.66 32.96 -6.50
N GLY A 59 12.86 32.50 -7.47
CA GLY A 59 12.65 33.22 -8.74
C GLY A 59 12.37 32.37 -9.97
N ALA A 60 12.58 31.05 -9.96
CA ALA A 60 12.36 30.20 -11.14
C ALA A 60 11.12 29.32 -10.98
N VAL A 61 9.92 29.90 -11.10
CA VAL A 61 8.69 29.12 -11.33
C VAL A 61 8.49 29.01 -12.83
N ARG A 62 8.76 27.83 -13.42
CA ARG A 62 8.21 27.47 -14.73
C ARG A 62 6.99 26.59 -14.53
N ARG A 63 5.83 27.07 -15.00
CA ARG A 63 4.61 26.27 -15.16
C ARG A 63 4.88 25.14 -16.16
N GLY A 64 4.50 23.92 -15.78
CA GLY A 64 4.35 22.80 -16.71
C GLY A 64 5.53 21.85 -16.80
N VAL A 65 5.95 21.26 -15.67
CA VAL A 65 6.62 19.94 -15.64
C VAL A 65 6.14 19.22 -14.38
N LEU A 66 5.45 18.09 -14.54
CA LEU A 66 5.16 17.17 -13.42
C LEU A 66 6.52 16.77 -12.81
N PRO A 67 6.77 17.00 -11.50
CA PRO A 67 8.09 16.76 -10.96
C PRO A 67 8.34 15.25 -10.92
N SER A 68 9.17 14.77 -11.84
CA SER A 68 9.83 13.46 -11.77
C SER A 68 10.80 13.34 -10.58
N ARG A 69 10.80 14.30 -9.63
CA ARG A 69 11.70 14.36 -8.48
C ARG A 69 11.32 13.43 -7.32
N SER A 70 10.13 12.84 -7.33
CA SER A 70 9.61 12.03 -6.22
C SER A 70 10.19 10.61 -6.15
N PHE A 71 10.67 10.05 -7.26
CA PHE A 71 11.26 8.70 -7.27
C PHE A 71 12.77 8.68 -7.03
N ASP A 72 13.50 9.74 -7.37
CA ASP A 72 14.96 9.78 -7.17
C ASP A 72 15.35 9.95 -5.69
N LEU A 73 14.48 10.51 -4.85
CA LEU A 73 14.70 10.70 -3.40
C LEU A 73 14.68 9.39 -2.60
N LEU A 74 14.24 8.27 -3.19
CA LEU A 74 14.23 6.95 -2.55
C LEU A 74 15.50 6.14 -2.85
N ARG A 75 16.37 6.63 -3.75
CA ARG A 75 17.63 5.98 -4.09
C ARG A 75 18.69 6.30 -3.04
N GLY A 76 19.48 5.30 -2.66
CA GLY A 76 20.53 5.42 -1.64
C GLY A 76 20.21 4.67 -0.36
N ARG A 77 21.17 4.65 0.58
CA ARG A 77 21.02 3.92 1.83
C ARG A 77 19.97 4.58 2.71
N ALA A 78 19.16 3.77 3.38
CA ALA A 78 18.08 4.23 4.24
C ALA A 78 18.59 5.14 5.36
N VAL A 79 19.77 4.88 5.92
CA VAL A 79 20.39 5.75 6.93
C VAL A 79 20.71 7.15 6.43
N ASP A 80 21.12 7.29 5.17
CA ASP A 80 21.43 8.59 4.56
C ASP A 80 20.13 9.38 4.30
N VAL A 81 19.07 8.67 3.88
CA VAL A 81 17.73 9.25 3.73
C VAL A 81 17.18 9.72 5.07
N VAL A 82 17.31 8.91 6.13
CA VAL A 82 16.86 9.30 7.48
C VAL A 82 17.59 10.54 7.95
N ALA A 83 18.92 10.58 7.84
CA ALA A 83 19.73 11.72 8.24
C ALA A 83 19.33 13.02 7.50
N ALA A 84 18.97 12.92 6.21
CA ALA A 84 18.59 14.08 5.41
C ALA A 84 17.15 14.56 5.65
N LEU A 85 16.21 13.63 5.85
CA LEU A 85 14.78 13.96 5.86
C LEU A 85 14.20 14.12 7.27
N GLN A 86 14.74 13.45 8.28
CA GLN A 86 14.20 13.51 9.64
C GLN A 86 14.13 14.94 10.20
N PRO A 87 15.20 15.77 10.15
CA PRO A 87 15.12 17.14 10.66
C PRO A 87 14.07 18.00 9.94
N ARG A 88 13.82 17.71 8.65
CA ARG A 88 12.80 18.42 7.86
C ARG A 88 11.40 18.00 8.25
N ALA A 89 11.17 16.69 8.41
CA ALA A 89 9.89 16.17 8.87
C ALA A 89 9.54 16.69 10.27
N GLU A 90 10.53 16.75 11.16
CA GLU A 90 10.42 17.36 12.49
C GLU A 90 10.09 18.86 12.43
N ALA A 91 10.58 19.56 11.41
CA ALA A 91 10.23 20.95 11.14
C ALA A 91 8.87 21.15 10.43
N GLY A 92 8.11 20.08 10.19
CA GLY A 92 6.77 20.12 9.59
C GLY A 92 6.73 19.89 8.07
N ASP A 93 7.84 19.46 7.45
CA ASP A 93 7.85 19.04 6.05
C ASP A 93 7.15 17.68 5.90
N ASN A 94 5.85 17.72 5.58
CA ASN A 94 5.01 16.54 5.50
C ASN A 94 5.30 15.64 4.29
N GLU A 95 5.95 16.18 3.25
CA GLU A 95 6.44 15.37 2.13
C GLU A 95 7.68 14.59 2.56
N ALA A 96 8.60 15.21 3.32
CA ALA A 96 9.73 14.51 3.94
C ALA A 96 9.27 13.42 4.91
N ALA A 97 8.22 13.69 5.71
CA ALA A 97 7.62 12.69 6.58
C ALA A 97 7.11 11.46 5.79
N LEU A 98 6.37 11.67 4.70
CA LEU A 98 5.93 10.57 3.86
C LEU A 98 7.12 9.76 3.29
N TYR A 99 8.16 10.43 2.80
CA TYR A 99 9.31 9.72 2.24
C TYR A 99 10.12 8.94 3.27
N LEU A 100 10.25 9.46 4.51
CA LEU A 100 10.82 8.69 5.62
C LEU A 100 10.05 7.40 5.85
N PHE A 101 8.72 7.50 5.93
CA PHE A 101 7.86 6.34 6.08
C PHE A 101 8.12 5.32 4.98
N ILE A 102 8.01 5.74 3.72
CA ILE A 102 8.17 4.85 2.56
C ILE A 102 9.54 4.16 2.59
N LYS A 103 10.63 4.89 2.87
CA LYS A 103 11.98 4.31 2.82
C LYS A 103 12.21 3.26 3.91
N ILE A 104 11.79 3.55 5.14
CA ILE A 104 11.92 2.60 6.24
C ILE A 104 10.99 1.40 6.02
N GLU A 105 9.78 1.62 5.49
CA GLU A 105 8.84 0.55 5.15
C GLU A 105 9.34 -0.37 4.04
N GLU A 106 9.98 0.18 3.01
CA GLU A 106 10.61 -0.61 1.95
C GLU A 106 11.61 -1.62 2.55
N CYS A 107 12.48 -1.16 3.45
CA CYS A 107 13.43 -2.04 4.12
C CYS A 107 12.76 -3.03 5.06
N ARG A 108 11.66 -2.65 5.73
CA ARG A 108 10.88 -3.59 6.54
C ARG A 108 10.29 -4.70 5.67
N TYR A 109 9.70 -4.32 4.55
CA TYR A 109 9.09 -5.26 3.62
C TYR A 109 10.13 -6.24 3.10
N GLN A 110 11.33 -5.77 2.72
CA GLN A 110 12.42 -6.65 2.31
C GLN A 110 12.88 -7.59 3.44
N LEU A 111 12.91 -7.12 4.69
CA LEU A 111 13.27 -7.97 5.83
C LEU A 111 12.31 -9.15 6.03
N TYR A 112 11.01 -8.93 5.85
CA TYR A 112 9.97 -9.95 6.04
C TYR A 112 9.59 -10.72 4.77
N HIS A 113 9.83 -10.16 3.58
CA HIS A 113 9.33 -10.69 2.29
C HIS A 113 10.37 -10.70 1.15
N GLY A 114 11.54 -10.10 1.32
CA GLY A 114 12.51 -9.83 0.25
C GLY A 114 13.29 -11.03 -0.29
N GLY A 115 13.03 -12.23 0.24
CA GLY A 115 13.60 -13.48 -0.27
C GLY A 115 12.65 -14.17 -1.25
N GLY A 116 12.76 -13.87 -2.55
CA GLY A 116 12.09 -14.68 -3.57
C GLY A 116 12.56 -16.14 -3.49
N ASN A 117 11.64 -17.08 -3.27
CA ASN A 117 11.86 -18.54 -3.15
C ASN A 117 12.80 -19.03 -2.03
N ASP A 118 13.35 -18.14 -1.20
CA ASP A 118 14.20 -18.57 -0.10
C ASP A 118 13.31 -19.01 1.07
N ASN A 119 13.36 -20.31 1.41
CA ASN A 119 12.84 -20.92 2.64
C ASN A 119 13.56 -20.35 3.90
N ARG A 120 13.84 -19.05 3.95
CA ARG A 120 14.42 -18.41 5.11
C ARG A 120 13.36 -18.37 6.21
N PRO A 121 13.66 -18.89 7.41
CA PRO A 121 12.74 -18.78 8.54
C PRO A 121 12.48 -17.30 8.84
N PRO A 122 11.33 -16.96 9.48
CA PRO A 122 11.06 -15.59 9.91
C PRO A 122 12.23 -15.07 10.79
N PRO A 123 12.42 -13.74 10.87
CA PRO A 123 13.48 -13.17 11.71
C PRO A 123 13.31 -13.63 13.17
N SER A 124 14.42 -14.01 13.81
CA SER A 124 14.44 -14.36 15.24
C SER A 124 14.43 -13.08 16.07
N ALA A 125 13.67 -13.06 17.17
CA ALA A 125 13.68 -11.94 18.11
C ALA A 125 15.02 -11.78 18.86
N ASP A 126 15.86 -12.82 18.85
CA ASP A 126 17.14 -12.84 19.59
C ASP A 126 18.27 -12.12 18.85
N ASP A 127 18.18 -12.00 17.51
CA ASP A 127 19.18 -11.31 16.72
C ASP A 127 18.95 -9.79 16.76
N SER A 128 20.03 -9.01 16.78
CA SER A 128 19.89 -7.55 16.61
C SER A 128 19.28 -7.24 15.25
N LEU A 129 18.43 -6.21 15.19
CA LEU A 129 17.84 -5.76 13.92
C LEU A 129 18.91 -5.57 12.83
N GLU A 130 20.05 -4.98 13.19
CA GLU A 130 21.15 -4.78 12.24
C GLU A 130 21.68 -6.11 11.69
N ALA A 131 21.87 -7.12 12.53
CA ALA A 131 22.28 -8.45 12.07
C ALA A 131 21.23 -9.06 11.14
N GLN A 132 19.94 -8.88 11.44
CA GLN A 132 18.85 -9.37 10.59
C GLN A 132 18.85 -8.67 9.22
N LEU A 133 19.03 -7.35 9.19
CA LEU A 133 19.10 -6.56 7.94
C LEU A 133 20.32 -6.97 7.10
N ILE A 134 21.49 -7.12 7.72
CA ILE A 134 22.71 -7.58 7.04
C ILE A 134 22.49 -8.96 6.40
N ALA A 135 21.85 -9.88 7.12
CA ALA A 135 21.68 -11.25 6.67
C ALA A 135 20.59 -11.43 5.59
N ARG A 136 19.64 -10.49 5.48
CA ARG A 136 18.38 -10.72 4.75
C ARG A 136 18.00 -9.65 3.74
N THR A 137 18.63 -8.48 3.80
CA THR A 137 18.27 -7.33 2.98
C THR A 137 19.46 -6.79 2.20
N PRO A 138 19.22 -6.11 1.07
CA PRO A 138 20.26 -5.39 0.35
C PRO A 138 21.03 -4.37 1.22
N PRO A 139 22.30 -4.04 0.89
CA PRO A 139 23.13 -3.12 1.68
C PRO A 139 22.52 -1.75 1.95
N GLU A 140 21.65 -1.27 1.08
CA GLU A 140 20.92 -0.01 1.25
C GLU A 140 19.99 0.00 2.47
N CYS A 141 19.63 -1.14 3.04
CA CYS A 141 18.79 -1.23 4.22
C CYS A 141 19.56 -1.35 5.54
N HIS A 142 20.89 -1.50 5.48
CA HIS A 142 21.73 -1.68 6.68
C HIS A 142 21.91 -0.36 7.43
N GLY A 143 22.09 -0.45 8.75
CA GLY A 143 22.33 0.65 9.68
C GLY A 143 21.06 1.25 10.30
N LEU A 144 19.86 0.77 9.96
CA LEU A 144 18.62 1.22 10.58
C LEU A 144 18.47 0.68 12.00
N THR A 145 18.00 1.52 12.92
CA THR A 145 17.81 1.15 14.33
C THR A 145 16.40 0.63 14.60
N GLN A 146 16.26 -0.14 15.68
CA GLN A 146 14.96 -0.66 16.13
C GLN A 146 13.95 0.47 16.37
N GLU A 147 14.42 1.58 16.93
CA GLU A 147 13.62 2.77 17.19
C GLU A 147 13.09 3.40 15.91
N GLN A 148 13.90 3.46 14.84
CA GLN A 148 13.49 4.02 13.56
C GLN A 148 12.31 3.24 12.95
N TYR A 149 12.33 1.90 13.04
CA TYR A 149 11.18 1.09 12.61
C TYR A 149 9.96 1.24 13.51
N GLN A 150 10.15 1.22 14.83
CA GLN A 150 9.05 1.33 15.79
C GLN A 150 8.30 2.66 15.66
N ASN A 151 9.03 3.74 15.41
CA ASN A 151 8.47 5.08 15.30
C ASN A 151 8.00 5.44 13.89
N ASN A 152 8.24 4.60 12.88
CA ASN A 152 8.07 4.96 11.47
C ASN A 152 6.64 5.44 11.11
N VAL A 153 5.62 4.79 11.71
CA VAL A 153 4.20 5.08 11.45
C VAL A 153 3.83 6.52 11.80
N ARG A 154 4.52 7.15 12.76
CA ARG A 154 4.24 8.54 13.13
C ARG A 154 4.41 9.49 11.95
N TRP A 155 5.36 9.19 11.04
CA TRP A 155 5.61 10.00 9.86
C TRP A 155 4.50 9.85 8.82
N LEU A 156 3.95 8.64 8.68
CA LEU A 156 2.78 8.39 7.86
C LEU A 156 1.57 9.17 8.39
N GLU A 157 1.33 9.09 9.69
CA GLU A 157 0.22 9.80 10.34
C GLU A 157 0.37 11.31 10.20
N GLN A 158 1.54 11.87 10.47
CA GLN A 158 1.82 13.29 10.28
C GLN A 158 1.50 13.74 8.85
N ALA A 159 1.99 13.01 7.84
CA ALA A 159 1.73 13.35 6.45
C ALA A 159 0.24 13.21 6.07
N ALA A 160 -0.43 12.16 6.56
CA ALA A 160 -1.84 11.93 6.28
C ALA A 160 -2.76 12.96 6.97
N ASP A 161 -2.44 13.35 8.20
CA ASP A 161 -3.13 14.41 8.96
C ASP A 161 -2.97 15.78 8.29
N ALA A 162 -1.83 16.01 7.64
CA ALA A 162 -1.59 17.21 6.83
C ALA A 162 -2.28 17.20 5.45
N GLY A 163 -3.02 16.15 5.11
CA GLY A 163 -3.74 16.05 3.84
C GLY A 163 -2.91 15.57 2.66
N VAL A 164 -1.72 15.01 2.88
CA VAL A 164 -0.95 14.39 1.79
C VAL A 164 -1.70 13.15 1.30
N VAL A 165 -2.32 13.26 0.12
CA VAL A 165 -3.20 12.21 -0.46
C VAL A 165 -2.51 10.85 -0.51
N MET A 166 -1.24 10.81 -0.89
CA MET A 166 -0.48 9.55 -0.92
C MET A 166 -0.32 8.94 0.48
N ALA A 167 -0.08 9.75 1.51
CA ALA A 167 0.00 9.27 2.88
C ALA A 167 -1.36 8.75 3.40
N GLN A 168 -2.45 9.42 3.04
CA GLN A 168 -3.81 8.96 3.36
C GLN A 168 -4.12 7.59 2.75
N LEU A 169 -3.77 7.39 1.48
CA LEU A 169 -3.89 6.11 0.79
C LEU A 169 -2.97 5.05 1.41
N SER A 170 -1.70 5.40 1.66
CA SER A 170 -0.73 4.50 2.28
C SER A 170 -1.18 4.07 3.67
N TYR A 171 -1.73 4.96 4.50
CA TYR A 171 -2.26 4.59 5.81
C TYR A 171 -3.37 3.53 5.68
N ALA A 172 -4.33 3.74 4.79
CA ALA A 172 -5.44 2.81 4.59
C ALA A 172 -5.03 1.45 3.99
N GLY A 173 -3.94 1.42 3.22
CA GLY A 173 -3.39 0.20 2.60
C GLY A 173 -2.41 -0.57 3.47
N ASN A 174 -1.87 0.00 4.56
CA ASN A 174 -0.79 -0.59 5.35
C ASN A 174 -1.23 -0.94 6.79
N ALA A 175 -2.22 -1.83 6.91
CA ALA A 175 -2.74 -2.25 8.21
C ALA A 175 -1.68 -2.89 9.11
N GLU A 176 -0.78 -3.70 8.54
CA GLU A 176 0.32 -4.31 9.28
C GLU A 176 1.28 -3.26 9.84
N ALA A 177 1.57 -2.20 9.07
CA ALA A 177 2.41 -1.12 9.54
C ALA A 177 1.81 -0.43 10.76
N VAL A 178 0.52 -0.10 10.68
CA VAL A 178 -0.16 0.71 11.70
C VAL A 178 -0.54 -0.10 12.92
N VAL A 179 -1.12 -1.28 12.71
CA VAL A 179 -1.67 -2.11 13.79
C VAL A 179 -0.65 -3.11 14.31
N GLY A 180 0.14 -3.70 13.41
CA GLY A 180 1.03 -4.83 13.68
C GLY A 180 0.59 -6.10 12.93
N ASN A 181 1.31 -7.19 13.10
CA ASN A 181 1.00 -8.48 12.48
C ASN A 181 -0.32 -9.09 12.99
N SER A 182 -0.77 -10.20 12.38
CA SER A 182 -2.03 -10.86 12.72
C SER A 182 -2.19 -11.21 14.20
N SER A 183 -1.12 -11.63 14.88
CA SER A 183 -1.17 -11.93 16.32
C SER A 183 -1.43 -10.67 17.14
N GLN A 184 -0.75 -9.57 16.80
CA GLN A 184 -0.94 -8.26 17.44
C GLN A 184 -2.33 -7.67 17.16
N MET A 185 -2.86 -7.87 15.95
CA MET A 185 -4.23 -7.45 15.60
C MET A 185 -5.27 -8.20 16.43
N LEU A 186 -5.13 -9.52 16.59
CA LEU A 186 -6.04 -10.34 17.39
C LEU A 186 -5.97 -10.01 18.89
N ALA A 187 -4.76 -9.73 19.39
CA ALA A 187 -4.56 -9.35 20.78
C ALA A 187 -5.11 -7.94 21.11
N ASN A 188 -5.24 -7.06 20.11
CA ASN A 188 -5.63 -5.66 20.30
C ASN A 188 -6.78 -5.25 19.35
N PRO A 189 -7.99 -5.80 19.51
CA PRO A 189 -9.12 -5.50 18.62
C PRO A 189 -9.51 -4.02 18.61
N GLU A 190 -9.34 -3.31 19.74
CA GLU A 190 -9.60 -1.87 19.81
C GLU A 190 -8.66 -1.05 18.89
N LYS A 191 -7.39 -1.49 18.75
CA LYS A 191 -6.45 -0.86 17.83
C LYS A 191 -6.88 -1.07 16.37
N VAL A 192 -7.41 -2.25 16.05
CA VAL A 192 -7.99 -2.55 14.72
C VAL A 192 -9.20 -1.67 14.44
N ILE A 193 -10.11 -1.52 15.42
CA ILE A 193 -11.29 -0.66 15.29
C ILE A 193 -10.89 0.81 15.06
N ALA A 194 -9.93 1.32 15.85
CA ALA A 194 -9.40 2.66 15.70
C ALA A 194 -8.75 2.87 14.32
N TYR A 195 -7.95 1.91 13.86
CA TYR A 195 -7.34 1.90 12.54
C TYR A 195 -8.39 1.99 11.43
N ARG A 196 -9.38 1.10 11.43
CA ARG A 196 -10.45 1.06 10.41
C ARG A 196 -11.17 2.40 10.30
N ARG A 197 -11.53 2.99 11.44
CA ARG A 197 -12.19 4.30 11.49
C ARG A 197 -11.31 5.40 10.88
N LYS A 198 -10.03 5.48 11.27
CA LYS A 198 -9.08 6.49 10.77
C LYS A 198 -8.75 6.30 9.28
N ALA A 199 -8.57 5.06 8.84
CA ALA A 199 -8.37 4.71 7.43
C ALA A 199 -9.57 5.14 6.57
N MET A 200 -10.80 4.82 6.98
CA MET A 200 -12.02 5.25 6.27
C MET A 200 -12.18 6.77 6.24
N GLN A 201 -11.73 7.48 7.29
CA GLN A 201 -11.71 8.94 7.30
C GLN A 201 -10.72 9.49 6.27
N TYR A 202 -9.47 9.00 6.27
CA TYR A 202 -8.46 9.42 5.30
C TYR A 202 -8.85 9.12 3.86
N LEU A 203 -9.42 7.96 3.59
CA LEU A 203 -9.90 7.64 2.25
C LEU A 203 -11.00 8.61 1.78
N ARG A 204 -11.92 9.01 2.66
CA ARG A 204 -12.94 10.01 2.32
C ARG A 204 -12.34 11.40 2.08
N GLN A 205 -11.34 11.79 2.87
CA GLN A 205 -10.62 13.07 2.67
C GLN A 205 -9.88 13.08 1.34
N ALA A 206 -9.14 12.02 1.02
CA ALA A 206 -8.46 11.86 -0.26
C ALA A 206 -9.44 11.84 -1.44
N ALA A 207 -10.58 11.16 -1.29
CA ALA A 207 -11.62 11.15 -2.31
C ALA A 207 -12.21 12.56 -2.52
N ALA A 208 -12.47 13.30 -1.45
CA ALA A 208 -12.96 14.67 -1.51
C ALA A 208 -11.95 15.64 -2.18
N SER A 209 -10.66 15.34 -2.16
CA SER A 209 -9.63 16.07 -2.90
C SER A 209 -9.46 15.61 -4.35
N GLY A 210 -10.39 14.81 -4.88
CA GLY A 210 -10.39 14.33 -6.27
C GLY A 210 -9.54 13.08 -6.52
N SER A 211 -9.09 12.38 -5.49
CA SER A 211 -8.28 11.16 -5.69
C SER A 211 -9.11 9.99 -6.21
N LEU A 212 -8.92 9.64 -7.47
CA LEU A 212 -9.56 8.46 -8.08
C LEU A 212 -9.12 7.15 -7.41
N SER A 213 -7.87 7.08 -6.95
CA SER A 213 -7.36 5.94 -6.18
C SER A 213 -8.12 5.79 -4.86
N ALA A 214 -8.47 6.90 -4.19
CA ALA A 214 -9.24 6.84 -2.95
C ALA A 214 -10.69 6.40 -3.17
N LEU A 215 -11.32 6.82 -4.27
CA LEU A 215 -12.63 6.31 -4.66
C LEU A 215 -12.59 4.79 -4.89
N MET A 216 -11.56 4.30 -5.58
CA MET A 216 -11.37 2.86 -5.77
C MET A 216 -11.17 2.13 -4.42
N SER A 217 -10.31 2.66 -3.54
CA SER A 217 -10.11 2.06 -2.20
C SER A 217 -11.36 2.09 -1.34
N LEU A 218 -12.22 3.12 -1.45
CA LEU A 218 -13.52 3.15 -0.75
C LEU A 218 -14.48 2.11 -1.32
N SER A 219 -14.51 1.94 -2.64
CA SER A 219 -15.26 0.86 -3.29
C SER A 219 -14.84 -0.50 -2.72
N ASP A 220 -13.54 -0.80 -2.73
CA ASP A 220 -12.99 -2.08 -2.25
C ASP A 220 -13.27 -2.27 -0.75
N ALA A 221 -13.13 -1.22 0.06
CA ALA A 221 -13.41 -1.25 1.49
C ALA A 221 -14.86 -1.70 1.79
N TYR A 222 -15.83 -1.18 1.04
CA TYR A 222 -17.24 -1.56 1.17
C TYR A 222 -17.58 -2.88 0.47
N HIS A 223 -16.88 -3.23 -0.61
CA HIS A 223 -17.09 -4.49 -1.32
C HIS A 223 -16.66 -5.69 -0.49
N TYR A 224 -15.43 -5.66 0.03
CA TYR A 224 -14.85 -6.75 0.80
C TYR A 224 -15.20 -6.70 2.29
N GLY A 225 -15.62 -5.55 2.80
CA GLY A 225 -15.96 -5.39 4.21
C GLY A 225 -14.72 -5.32 5.13
N VAL A 226 -13.55 -4.97 4.59
CA VAL A 226 -12.26 -5.04 5.30
C VAL A 226 -12.01 -3.85 6.25
N LEU A 227 -12.43 -2.65 5.83
CA LEU A 227 -12.28 -1.40 6.60
C LEU A 227 -13.62 -0.87 7.13
N ALA A 228 -14.73 -1.27 6.51
CA ALA A 228 -16.10 -0.93 6.90
C ALA A 228 -16.97 -2.19 6.76
N PRO A 229 -18.16 -2.26 7.35
CA PRO A 229 -19.11 -3.33 7.04
C PRO A 229 -19.37 -3.42 5.53
N ARG A 230 -19.54 -4.64 5.01
CA ARG A 230 -19.84 -4.85 3.60
C ARG A 230 -21.13 -4.12 3.21
N ASP A 231 -21.06 -3.32 2.16
CA ASP A 231 -22.16 -2.52 1.63
C ASP A 231 -22.04 -2.45 0.09
N PRO A 232 -22.72 -3.37 -0.65
CA PRO A 232 -22.57 -3.44 -2.10
C PRO A 232 -23.13 -2.20 -2.81
N ILE A 233 -24.09 -1.47 -2.20
CA ILE A 233 -24.64 -0.24 -2.75
C ILE A 233 -23.57 0.86 -2.73
N ARG A 234 -22.91 1.05 -1.58
CA ARG A 234 -21.81 2.03 -1.47
C ARG A 234 -20.61 1.62 -2.32
N ALA A 235 -20.29 0.34 -2.35
CA ALA A 235 -19.20 -0.18 -3.19
C ALA A 235 -19.41 0.22 -4.66
N TYR A 236 -20.59 -0.06 -5.20
CA TYR A 236 -20.97 0.36 -6.56
C TYR A 236 -20.92 1.88 -6.70
N ALA A 237 -21.50 2.65 -5.77
CA ALA A 237 -21.55 4.10 -5.84
C ALA A 237 -20.15 4.75 -5.96
N TYR A 238 -19.18 4.32 -5.14
CA TYR A 238 -17.81 4.83 -5.21
C TYR A 238 -17.10 4.46 -6.50
N TYR A 239 -17.25 3.20 -6.96
CA TYR A 239 -16.64 2.78 -8.23
C TYR A 239 -17.27 3.53 -9.41
N TYR A 240 -18.59 3.72 -9.39
CA TYR A 240 -19.32 4.45 -10.42
C TYR A 240 -18.84 5.90 -10.53
N ALA A 241 -18.63 6.58 -9.39
CA ALA A 241 -18.07 7.92 -9.39
C ALA A 241 -16.64 7.96 -10.00
N LYS A 242 -15.81 6.95 -9.70
CA LYS A 242 -14.47 6.82 -10.28
C LYS A 242 -14.51 6.57 -11.78
N ASP A 243 -15.40 5.70 -12.27
CA ASP A 243 -15.54 5.44 -13.71
C ASP A 243 -16.13 6.65 -14.44
N MET A 244 -17.05 7.40 -13.85
CA MET A 244 -17.52 8.67 -14.42
C MET A 244 -16.39 9.68 -14.62
N ALA A 245 -15.46 9.79 -13.66
CA ALA A 245 -14.32 10.70 -13.75
C ALA A 245 -13.22 10.21 -14.72
N SER A 246 -13.07 8.91 -14.90
CA SER A 246 -12.10 8.31 -15.81
C SER A 246 -12.64 7.03 -16.45
N PRO A 247 -13.52 7.15 -17.47
CA PRO A 247 -14.19 5.99 -18.06
C PRO A 247 -13.23 5.03 -18.74
N SER A 248 -13.45 3.73 -18.57
CA SER A 248 -12.67 2.70 -19.28
C SER A 248 -13.50 1.46 -19.59
N ALA A 249 -13.10 0.68 -20.60
CA ALA A 249 -13.77 -0.59 -20.91
C ALA A 249 -13.71 -1.58 -19.74
N TYR A 250 -12.54 -1.66 -19.08
CA TYR A 250 -12.35 -2.46 -17.87
C TYR A 250 -13.24 -1.97 -16.72
N GLY A 251 -13.36 -0.65 -16.53
CA GLY A 251 -14.23 -0.05 -15.51
C GLY A 251 -15.70 -0.40 -15.69
N ARG A 252 -16.19 -0.37 -16.93
CA ARG A 252 -17.57 -0.80 -17.24
C ARG A 252 -17.82 -2.27 -16.90
N GLN A 253 -16.93 -3.17 -17.30
CA GLN A 253 -17.05 -4.59 -16.94
C GLN A 253 -17.05 -4.81 -15.42
N TYR A 254 -16.27 -4.02 -14.69
CA TYR A 254 -16.22 -4.08 -13.23
C TYR A 254 -17.53 -3.60 -12.59
N LEU A 255 -18.15 -2.54 -13.14
CA LEU A 255 -19.48 -2.08 -12.73
C LEU A 255 -20.57 -3.12 -13.01
N ASP A 256 -20.52 -3.80 -14.15
CA ASP A 256 -21.47 -4.88 -14.46
C ASP A 256 -21.39 -5.99 -13.41
N THR A 257 -20.16 -6.38 -13.01
CA THR A 257 -19.94 -7.39 -11.95
C THR A 257 -20.52 -6.96 -10.60
N TYR A 258 -20.48 -5.67 -10.27
CA TYR A 258 -21.08 -5.16 -9.03
C TYR A 258 -22.61 -5.06 -9.16
N ALA A 259 -23.12 -4.70 -10.35
CA ALA A 259 -24.56 -4.64 -10.63
C ALA A 259 -25.23 -6.01 -10.48
N ASP A 260 -24.55 -7.10 -10.84
CA ASP A 260 -25.03 -8.47 -10.65
C ASP A 260 -25.34 -8.83 -9.18
N GLN A 261 -24.79 -8.07 -8.23
CA GLN A 261 -25.02 -8.25 -6.78
C GLN A 261 -26.15 -7.37 -6.22
N LEU A 262 -26.82 -6.60 -7.07
CA LEU A 262 -27.78 -5.57 -6.67
C LEU A 262 -29.14 -5.81 -7.33
N GLU A 263 -30.19 -5.69 -6.52
CA GLU A 263 -31.55 -5.58 -7.03
C GLU A 263 -31.73 -4.28 -7.83
N PRO A 264 -32.66 -4.19 -8.78
CA PRO A 264 -32.85 -3.00 -9.62
C PRO A 264 -33.02 -1.69 -8.83
N ALA A 265 -33.75 -1.72 -7.71
CA ALA A 265 -33.93 -0.56 -6.83
C ALA A 265 -32.63 -0.17 -6.09
N GLN A 266 -31.81 -1.16 -5.72
CA GLN A 266 -30.52 -0.92 -5.08
C GLN A 266 -29.52 -0.35 -6.09
N LEU A 267 -29.51 -0.86 -7.32
CA LEU A 267 -28.69 -0.33 -8.40
C LEU A 267 -29.05 1.13 -8.73
N ALA A 268 -30.34 1.46 -8.83
CA ALA A 268 -30.79 2.84 -9.03
C ALA A 268 -30.32 3.77 -7.90
N THR A 269 -30.39 3.30 -6.65
CA THR A 269 -29.89 4.02 -5.48
C THR A 269 -28.38 4.20 -5.54
N ALA A 270 -27.63 3.16 -5.89
CA ALA A 270 -26.17 3.20 -5.99
C ALA A 270 -25.70 4.17 -7.09
N ILE A 271 -26.37 4.18 -8.24
CA ILE A 271 -26.11 5.13 -9.33
C ILE A 271 -26.38 6.56 -8.86
N GLN A 272 -27.49 6.81 -8.16
CA GLN A 272 -27.79 8.14 -7.62
C GLN A 272 -26.72 8.61 -6.64
N GLN A 273 -26.31 7.75 -5.70
CA GLN A 273 -25.23 8.05 -4.76
C GLN A 273 -23.90 8.31 -5.48
N GLY A 274 -23.56 7.48 -6.47
CA GLY A 274 -22.33 7.62 -7.25
C GLY A 274 -22.27 8.94 -8.02
N LYS A 275 -23.38 9.40 -8.62
CA LYS A 275 -23.47 10.73 -9.23
C LYS A 275 -23.20 11.84 -8.21
N GLY A 276 -23.80 11.75 -7.02
CA GLY A 276 -23.57 12.71 -5.95
C GLY A 276 -22.11 12.75 -5.47
N ILE A 277 -21.45 11.59 -5.39
CA ILE A 277 -20.03 11.50 -5.07
C ILE A 277 -19.20 12.15 -6.18
N TYR A 278 -19.46 11.82 -7.44
CA TYR A 278 -18.77 12.41 -8.60
C TYR A 278 -18.88 13.94 -8.63
N ASP A 279 -20.09 14.46 -8.44
CA ASP A 279 -20.36 15.89 -8.42
C ASP A 279 -19.60 16.61 -7.30
N ALA A 280 -19.42 15.96 -6.14
CA ALA A 280 -18.74 16.54 -4.98
C ALA A 280 -17.20 16.46 -5.08
N CYS A 281 -16.64 15.45 -5.76
CA CYS A 281 -15.19 15.20 -5.75
C CYS A 281 -14.45 15.59 -7.03
N CYS A 282 -15.09 15.38 -8.18
CA CYS A 282 -14.35 15.04 -9.41
C CYS A 282 -14.89 15.73 -10.65
N LYS A 283 -15.97 16.51 -10.49
CA LYS A 283 -16.50 17.37 -11.53
C LYS A 283 -15.52 18.54 -11.75
N PRO A 284 -15.14 18.82 -13.02
CA PRO A 284 -14.20 19.89 -13.34
C PRO A 284 -14.76 21.30 -13.06
#